data_AF-A0A1Y2BZK7-F1
#
_entry.id   AF-A0A1Y2BZK7-F1
#
_cell.length_a   1.000
_cell.length_b   1.000
_cell.length_c   1.000
_cell.angle_alpha   90.00
_cell.angle_beta   90.00
_cell.angle_gamma   90.00
#
_symmetry.space_group_name_H-M   'P 1'
#
loop_
_entity.id
_entity.type
_entity.pdbx_description
1 polymer ?
#
loop_
_entity_poly.entity_id
_entity_poly.type
_entity_poly.pdbx_seq_one_letter_code
_entity_poly.pdbx_strand_id
1 'polypeptide(L)'
;MLKKSEMARRRKDQSEKKEAEIKEATIQKLLKRQASKNTRANLENEQENNTKNKLPNKIRYRMTVKGNTLSYPEHMISYFEHINIKFGISTTTTTTTSPMATTSSPFLSNSPPGIKPKPREKCCIIGCPNFKKYNHSVTKQPICSLACYKKIKI
;
A
#
# COMPACT_ATOMS: atom_id res chain seq x y z
N MET A 1 34.34 -54.07 -50.46
CA MET A 1 34.03 -53.99 -49.01
C MET A 1 33.96 -52.55 -48.47
N LEU A 2 34.78 -51.59 -48.95
CA LEU A 2 34.85 -50.20 -48.44
C LEU A 2 33.55 -49.36 -48.52
N LYS A 3 32.71 -49.54 -49.54
CA LYS A 3 31.46 -48.75 -49.72
C LYS A 3 30.37 -49.08 -48.68
N LYS A 4 30.35 -50.32 -48.17
CA LYS A 4 29.38 -50.75 -47.14
C LYS A 4 29.72 -50.15 -45.77
N SER A 5 31.00 -50.08 -45.42
CA SER A 5 31.46 -49.43 -44.19
C SER A 5 31.21 -47.92 -44.19
N GLU A 6 31.36 -47.26 -45.34
CA GLU A 6 31.06 -45.83 -45.46
C GLU A 6 29.56 -45.54 -45.30
N MET A 7 28.68 -46.35 -45.91
CA MET A 7 27.24 -46.22 -45.76
C MET A 7 26.78 -46.47 -44.31
N ALA A 8 27.40 -47.44 -43.63
CA ALA A 8 27.14 -47.69 -42.21
C ALA A 8 27.53 -46.48 -41.35
N ARG A 9 28.67 -45.83 -41.65
CA ARG A 9 29.09 -44.60 -40.96
C ARG A 9 28.09 -43.47 -41.14
N ARG A 10 27.66 -43.21 -42.39
CA ARG A 10 26.65 -42.18 -42.69
C ARG A 10 25.31 -42.43 -41.99
N ARG A 11 24.89 -43.70 -41.85
CA ARG A 11 23.66 -44.05 -41.11
C ARG A 11 23.82 -43.76 -39.61
N LYS A 12 24.98 -44.05 -39.04
CA LYS A 12 25.29 -43.76 -37.63
C LYS A 12 25.30 -42.26 -37.35
N ASP A 13 25.98 -41.48 -38.20
CA ASP A 13 26.03 -40.02 -38.08
C ASP A 13 24.63 -39.39 -38.20
N GLN A 14 23.78 -39.90 -39.09
CA GLN A 14 22.39 -39.45 -39.21
C GLN A 14 21.54 -39.82 -38.00
N SER A 15 21.72 -41.00 -37.41
CA SER A 15 20.99 -41.38 -36.20
C SER A 15 21.42 -40.52 -35.00
N GLU A 16 22.73 -40.28 -34.83
CA GLU A 16 23.25 -39.46 -33.74
C GLU A 16 22.77 -38.01 -33.87
N LYS A 17 22.75 -37.44 -35.08
CA LYS A 17 22.22 -36.10 -35.33
C LYS A 17 20.73 -36.00 -34.98
N LYS A 18 19.91 -36.96 -35.42
CA LYS A 18 18.48 -36.99 -35.10
C LYS A 18 18.25 -37.16 -33.59
N GLU A 19 19.06 -37.97 -32.92
CA GLU A 19 18.96 -38.15 -31.47
C GLU A 19 19.33 -36.88 -30.70
N ALA A 20 20.37 -36.15 -31.14
CA ALA A 20 20.73 -34.86 -30.57
C ALA A 20 19.59 -33.83 -30.76
N GLU A 21 19.02 -33.75 -31.96
CA GLU A 21 17.87 -32.86 -32.25
C GLU A 21 16.65 -33.19 -31.38
N ILE A 22 16.34 -34.48 -31.17
CA ILE A 22 15.26 -34.93 -30.28
C ILE A 22 15.55 -34.55 -28.81
N LYS A 23 16.79 -34.71 -28.35
CA LYS A 23 17.21 -34.32 -26.99
C LYS A 23 17.07 -32.81 -26.79
N GLU A 24 17.55 -32.01 -27.72
CA GLU A 24 17.45 -30.55 -27.67
C GLU A 24 15.99 -30.07 -27.70
N ALA A 25 15.16 -30.63 -28.58
CA ALA A 25 13.72 -30.32 -28.62
C ALA A 25 13.02 -30.67 -27.31
N THR A 26 13.42 -31.78 -26.67
CA THR A 26 12.89 -32.19 -25.36
C THR A 26 13.32 -31.24 -24.26
N ILE A 27 14.59 -30.84 -24.22
CA ILE A 27 15.12 -29.85 -23.27
C ILE A 27 14.38 -28.52 -23.43
N GLN A 28 14.21 -28.01 -24.66
CA GLN A 28 13.48 -26.78 -24.90
C GLN A 28 12.00 -26.87 -24.47
N LYS A 29 11.35 -28.02 -24.70
CA LYS A 29 9.97 -28.25 -24.25
C LYS A 29 9.87 -28.27 -22.73
N LEU A 30 10.84 -28.87 -22.05
CA LEU A 30 10.91 -28.89 -20.57
C LEU A 30 11.19 -27.48 -20.01
N LEU A 31 12.17 -26.76 -20.56
CA LEU A 31 12.50 -25.39 -20.16
C LEU A 31 11.31 -24.43 -20.36
N LYS A 32 10.64 -24.48 -21.52
CA LYS A 32 9.44 -23.68 -21.79
C LYS A 32 8.31 -24.00 -20.80
N ARG A 33 8.14 -25.28 -20.45
CA ARG A 33 7.13 -25.72 -19.47
C ARG A 33 7.51 -25.30 -18.05
N GLN A 34 8.79 -25.30 -17.69
CA GLN A 34 9.27 -24.79 -16.40
C GLN A 34 9.09 -23.27 -16.29
N ALA A 35 9.40 -22.50 -17.34
CA ALA A 35 9.19 -21.06 -17.37
C ALA A 35 7.72 -20.70 -17.07
N SER A 36 6.76 -21.37 -17.73
CA SER A 36 5.33 -21.14 -17.50
C SER A 36 4.85 -21.48 -16.08
N LYS A 37 5.45 -22.50 -15.45
CA LYS A 37 5.15 -22.87 -14.06
C LYS A 37 5.78 -21.91 -13.05
N ASN A 38 6.99 -21.43 -13.33
CA ASN A 38 7.69 -20.47 -12.48
C ASN A 38 6.99 -19.10 -12.50
N THR A 39 6.54 -18.61 -13.67
CA THR A 39 5.76 -17.36 -13.73
C THR A 39 4.48 -17.43 -12.91
N ARG A 40 3.78 -18.57 -12.94
CA ARG A 40 2.55 -18.77 -12.15
C ARG A 40 2.83 -18.85 -10.65
N ALA A 41 3.87 -19.58 -10.23
CA ALA A 41 4.30 -19.64 -8.85
C ALA A 41 4.83 -18.30 -8.32
N ASN A 42 5.50 -17.50 -9.16
CA ASN A 42 5.92 -16.15 -8.80
C ASN A 42 4.74 -15.20 -8.66
N LEU A 43 3.73 -15.25 -9.53
CA LEU A 43 2.52 -14.43 -9.41
C LEU A 43 1.74 -14.73 -8.13
N GLU A 44 1.61 -16.01 -7.77
CA GLU A 44 0.93 -16.44 -6.54
C GLU A 44 1.75 -16.02 -5.28
N ASN A 45 3.08 -16.17 -5.30
CA ASN A 45 3.96 -15.71 -4.21
C ASN A 45 4.03 -14.18 -4.09
N GLU A 46 4.03 -13.43 -5.20
CA GLU A 46 4.00 -11.97 -5.20
C GLU A 46 2.68 -11.46 -4.60
N GLN A 47 1.54 -12.10 -4.92
CA GLN A 47 0.24 -11.76 -4.33
C GLN A 47 0.17 -12.03 -2.82
N GLU A 48 0.72 -13.16 -2.36
CA GLU A 48 0.79 -13.47 -0.93
C GLU A 48 1.77 -12.58 -0.17
N ASN A 49 2.93 -12.25 -0.75
CA ASN A 49 3.87 -11.34 -0.11
C ASN A 49 3.34 -9.89 -0.09
N ASN A 50 2.61 -9.46 -1.12
CA ASN A 50 1.97 -8.14 -1.16
C ASN A 50 0.82 -8.03 -0.14
N THR A 51 0.11 -9.12 0.15
CA THR A 51 -0.96 -9.13 1.17
C THR A 51 -0.41 -9.23 2.60
N LYS A 52 0.67 -9.99 2.82
CA LYS A 52 1.37 -10.09 4.12
C LYS A 52 2.13 -8.81 4.49
N ASN A 53 2.65 -8.07 3.51
CA ASN A 53 3.41 -6.83 3.75
C ASN A 53 2.56 -5.54 3.72
N LYS A 54 1.25 -5.62 3.46
CA LYS A 54 0.36 -4.46 3.62
C LYS A 54 0.11 -4.24 5.12
N LEU A 55 0.71 -3.20 5.68
CA LEU A 55 0.34 -2.72 7.02
C LEU A 55 -1.19 -2.57 7.08
N PRO A 56 -1.87 -3.14 8.10
CA PRO A 56 -3.32 -3.10 8.17
C PRO A 56 -3.79 -1.66 8.29
N ASN A 57 -4.44 -1.14 7.25
CA ASN A 57 -5.03 0.20 7.23
C ASN A 57 -6.52 0.14 7.62
N LYS A 58 -6.80 -0.51 8.75
CA LYS A 58 -8.17 -0.64 9.29
C LYS A 58 -8.18 -0.22 10.75
N ILE A 59 -9.08 0.69 11.09
CA ILE A 59 -9.35 1.10 12.47
C ILE A 59 -10.28 0.05 13.09
N ARG A 60 -9.98 -0.38 14.33
CA ARG A 60 -10.78 -1.39 15.03
C ARG A 60 -11.55 -0.75 16.19
N TYR A 61 -12.86 -0.86 16.17
CA TYR A 61 -13.74 -0.47 17.27
C TYR A 61 -14.24 -1.69 18.03
N ARG A 62 -14.26 -1.62 19.36
CA ARG A 62 -14.75 -2.69 20.23
C ARG A 62 -15.58 -2.09 21.37
N MET A 63 -16.81 -2.58 21.52
CA MET A 63 -17.66 -2.28 22.68
C MET A 63 -17.62 -3.44 23.66
N THR A 64 -17.46 -3.14 24.94
CA THR A 64 -17.50 -4.11 26.03
C THR A 64 -18.31 -3.55 27.19
N VAL A 65 -18.75 -4.40 28.12
CA VAL A 65 -19.47 -3.95 29.33
C VAL A 65 -18.65 -3.00 30.21
N LYS A 66 -17.32 -3.02 30.10
CA LYS A 66 -16.40 -2.11 30.82
C LYS A 66 -16.21 -0.78 30.10
N GLY A 67 -16.67 -0.66 28.86
CA GLY A 67 -16.51 0.53 28.05
C GLY A 67 -16.14 0.22 26.60
N ASN A 68 -15.90 1.30 25.87
CA ASN A 68 -15.66 1.29 24.43
C ASN A 68 -14.18 1.59 24.15
N THR A 69 -13.58 0.87 23.21
CA THR A 69 -12.17 1.03 22.83
C THR A 69 -12.03 1.15 21.33
N LEU A 70 -11.17 2.07 20.89
CA LEU A 70 -10.85 2.32 19.49
C LEU A 70 -9.34 2.15 19.29
N SER A 71 -8.93 1.26 18.39
CA SER A 71 -7.53 0.93 18.12
C SER A 71 -7.14 1.37 16.71
N TYR A 72 -5.99 2.02 16.58
CA TYR A 72 -5.45 2.54 15.33
C TYR A 72 -4.15 1.82 14.93
N PRO A 73 -3.88 1.65 13.63
CA PRO A 73 -2.57 1.21 13.14
C PRO A 73 -1.47 2.22 13.47
N GLU A 74 -0.24 1.74 13.66
CA GLU A 74 0.89 2.55 14.13
C GLU A 74 1.22 3.75 13.23
N HIS A 75 1.15 3.56 11.91
CA HIS A 75 1.36 4.63 10.94
C HIS A 75 0.26 5.71 10.92
N MET A 76 -0.88 5.47 11.59
CA MET A 76 -2.01 6.41 11.67
C MET A 76 -2.09 7.16 13.00
N ILE A 77 -1.12 6.93 13.90
CA ILE A 77 -1.09 7.53 15.24
C ILE A 77 -1.03 9.07 15.15
N SER A 78 -0.30 9.64 14.19
CA SER A 78 -0.16 11.09 14.04
C SER A 78 -1.47 11.83 13.73
N TYR A 79 -2.45 11.15 13.13
CA TYR A 79 -3.73 11.77 12.79
C TYR A 79 -4.60 12.06 14.02
N PHE A 80 -4.39 11.34 15.13
CA PHE A 80 -5.19 11.55 16.33
C PHE A 80 -4.64 12.62 17.28
N GLU A 81 -3.37 13.01 17.21
CA GLU A 81 -2.85 14.11 18.04
C GLU A 81 -3.60 15.43 17.79
N HIS A 82 -4.19 15.55 16.60
CA HIS A 82 -5.01 16.68 16.18
C HIS A 82 -6.51 16.46 16.47
N ILE A 83 -6.89 15.24 16.83
CA ILE A 83 -8.24 14.81 17.16
C ILE A 83 -8.25 14.57 18.68
N ASN A 84 -8.28 15.67 19.44
CA ASN A 84 -8.54 15.68 20.87
C ASN A 84 -10.00 15.30 21.16
N ILE A 85 -10.44 14.11 20.72
CA ILE A 85 -11.66 13.51 21.22
C ILE A 85 -11.31 12.97 22.60
N LYS A 86 -11.57 13.77 23.63
CA LYS A 86 -11.67 13.30 25.02
C LYS A 86 -12.87 12.35 25.15
N PHE A 87 -12.79 11.16 24.56
CA PHE A 87 -13.39 10.01 25.25
C PHE A 87 -12.46 9.75 26.43
N GLY A 88 -13.01 9.62 27.64
CA GLY A 88 -12.25 9.42 28.87
C GLY A 88 -11.52 8.07 28.90
N ILE A 89 -10.52 7.91 28.05
CA ILE A 89 -9.57 6.81 28.08
C ILE A 89 -8.34 7.30 28.82
N SER A 90 -8.36 7.08 30.12
CA SER A 90 -7.16 7.06 30.94
C SER A 90 -6.20 6.04 30.33
N THR A 91 -5.19 6.50 29.60
CA THR A 91 -4.01 5.69 29.29
C THR A 91 -3.20 5.60 30.57
N THR A 92 -3.61 4.73 31.50
CA THR A 92 -2.72 4.29 32.57
C THR A 92 -1.80 3.23 32.00
N THR A 93 -0.63 3.70 31.62
CA THR A 93 0.62 2.95 31.61
C THR A 93 0.72 2.00 32.80
N THR A 94 1.10 0.76 32.50
CA THR A 94 2.10 -0.04 33.20
C THR A 94 2.06 -0.05 34.73
N THR A 95 1.66 -1.21 35.24
CA THR A 95 1.95 -1.80 36.55
C THR A 95 3.27 -1.32 37.20
N THR A 96 3.14 -0.59 38.32
CA THR A 96 3.93 -0.87 39.54
C THR A 96 3.18 -0.38 40.78
N THR A 97 2.81 -1.35 41.60
CA THR A 97 2.51 -1.38 43.04
C THR A 97 2.38 -0.07 43.86
N SER A 98 1.22 0.01 44.55
CA SER A 98 0.95 0.56 45.89
C SER A 98 0.28 1.93 46.03
N PRO A 99 -0.64 2.10 47.03
CA PRO A 99 -1.62 3.19 47.08
C PRO A 99 -1.27 4.28 48.10
N MET A 100 -1.66 5.54 47.85
CA MET A 100 -2.34 6.44 48.82
C MET A 100 -2.45 7.88 48.33
N ALA A 101 -3.45 8.55 48.91
CA ALA A 101 -3.59 10.00 49.13
C ALA A 101 -4.22 10.86 48.02
N THR A 102 -5.53 11.08 48.22
CA THR A 102 -6.21 12.38 48.32
C THR A 102 -5.31 13.62 48.18
N THR A 103 -5.67 14.59 47.32
CA THR A 103 -5.73 16.04 47.62
C THR A 103 -6.38 16.79 46.44
N SER A 104 -7.26 17.72 46.81
CA SER A 104 -8.08 18.66 46.02
C SER A 104 -7.31 19.61 45.08
N SER A 105 -7.95 20.04 43.98
CA SER A 105 -7.89 21.44 43.48
C SER A 105 -8.93 21.71 42.37
N PRO A 106 -9.57 22.90 42.32
CA PRO A 106 -10.60 23.23 41.34
C PRO A 106 -9.95 23.78 40.07
N PHE A 107 -10.11 23.10 38.94
CA PHE A 107 -9.64 23.60 37.64
C PHE A 107 -10.65 24.58 37.05
N LEU A 108 -10.24 25.85 36.95
CA LEU A 108 -10.93 26.87 36.18
C LEU A 108 -11.07 26.41 34.72
N SER A 109 -12.32 26.35 34.26
CA SER A 109 -12.69 26.05 32.88
C SER A 109 -12.53 27.29 31.99
N ASN A 110 -11.34 27.51 31.46
CA ASN A 110 -11.16 28.38 30.30
C ASN A 110 -11.29 27.53 29.02
N SER A 111 -12.52 27.40 28.50
CA SER A 111 -12.80 26.81 27.19
C SER A 111 -12.56 27.83 26.07
N PRO A 112 -11.69 27.58 25.07
CA PRO A 112 -11.59 28.42 23.89
C PRO A 112 -12.87 28.32 23.03
N PRO A 113 -13.33 29.42 22.41
CA PRO A 113 -14.53 29.41 21.56
C PRO A 113 -14.33 28.47 20.36
N GLY A 114 -15.30 27.57 20.16
CA GLY A 114 -15.26 26.48 19.19
C GLY A 114 -15.00 26.93 17.75
N ILE A 115 -13.82 26.61 17.24
CA ILE A 115 -13.45 26.85 15.85
C ILE A 115 -14.09 25.74 15.00
N LYS A 116 -15.17 26.07 14.27
CA LYS A 116 -15.70 25.17 13.24
C LYS A 116 -14.62 24.95 12.18
N PRO A 117 -14.36 23.71 11.73
CA PRO A 117 -13.37 23.46 10.69
C PRO A 117 -13.81 24.16 9.40
N LYS A 118 -12.95 25.00 8.83
CA LYS A 118 -13.23 25.71 7.58
C LYS A 118 -13.46 24.69 6.45
N PRO A 119 -14.54 24.84 5.66
CA PRO A 119 -14.80 23.94 4.53
C PRO A 119 -13.65 23.99 3.53
N ARG A 120 -13.27 22.83 2.98
CA ARG A 120 -12.20 22.73 1.98
C ARG A 120 -12.63 23.38 0.67
N GLU A 121 -11.91 24.41 0.25
CA GLU A 121 -12.17 25.14 -1.00
C GLU A 121 -11.93 24.27 -2.25
N LYS A 122 -12.78 24.41 -3.26
CA LYS A 122 -12.65 23.73 -4.56
C LYS A 122 -11.85 24.59 -5.55
N CYS A 123 -11.33 23.96 -6.61
CA CYS A 123 -10.72 24.69 -7.72
C CYS A 123 -11.75 25.59 -8.42
N CYS A 124 -11.36 26.81 -8.81
CA CYS A 124 -12.22 27.76 -9.51
C CYS A 124 -12.49 27.41 -10.98
N ILE A 125 -11.73 26.49 -11.57
CA ILE A 125 -11.91 26.10 -12.97
C ILE A 125 -13.21 25.30 -13.13
N ILE A 126 -14.09 25.80 -13.99
CA ILE A 126 -15.36 25.16 -14.32
C ILE A 126 -15.09 23.73 -14.83
N GLY A 127 -15.75 22.75 -14.22
CA GLY A 127 -15.58 21.33 -14.53
C GLY A 127 -14.39 20.64 -13.86
N CYS A 128 -13.63 21.33 -12.99
CA CYS A 128 -12.58 20.69 -12.20
C CYS A 128 -13.12 20.19 -10.85
N PRO A 129 -13.18 18.87 -10.59
CA PRO A 129 -13.69 18.33 -9.32
C PRO A 129 -12.67 18.42 -8.18
N ASN A 130 -11.45 18.87 -8.46
CA ASN A 130 -10.35 18.83 -7.50
C ASN A 130 -10.45 19.96 -6.45
N PHE A 131 -9.98 19.65 -5.25
CA PHE A 131 -9.82 20.63 -4.18
C PHE A 131 -8.62 21.56 -4.44
N LYS A 132 -8.69 22.75 -3.84
CA LYS A 132 -7.63 23.74 -3.84
C LYS A 132 -6.32 23.14 -3.32
N LYS A 133 -5.23 23.42 -4.04
CA LYS A 133 -3.85 23.19 -3.58
C LYS A 133 -3.08 24.50 -3.43
N TYR A 134 -3.30 25.44 -4.35
CA TYR A 134 -2.59 26.72 -4.41
C TYR A 134 -3.56 27.86 -4.73
N ASN A 135 -3.11 29.10 -4.60
CA ASN A 135 -3.81 30.28 -5.13
C ASN A 135 -3.11 30.76 -6.41
N HIS A 136 -3.88 31.21 -7.39
CA HIS A 136 -3.34 31.88 -8.56
C HIS A 136 -2.61 33.17 -8.13
N SER A 137 -1.44 33.45 -8.71
CA SER A 137 -0.54 34.52 -8.26
C SER A 137 -1.16 35.92 -8.34
N VAL A 138 -1.84 36.21 -9.45
CA VAL A 138 -2.49 37.49 -9.74
C VAL A 138 -3.92 37.54 -9.18
N THR A 139 -4.82 36.70 -9.69
CA THR A 139 -6.25 36.71 -9.33
C THR A 139 -6.59 36.15 -7.94
N LYS A 140 -5.63 35.57 -7.21
CA LYS A 140 -5.81 34.91 -5.91
C LYS A 140 -6.86 33.80 -5.86
N GLN A 141 -7.35 33.35 -7.02
CA GLN A 141 -8.36 32.29 -7.11
C GLN A 141 -7.80 30.91 -6.73
N PRO A 142 -8.61 30.04 -6.11
CA PRO A 142 -8.17 28.71 -5.69
C PRO A 142 -7.98 27.77 -6.88
N ILE A 143 -6.82 27.14 -7.00
CA ILE A 143 -6.49 26.22 -8.09
C ILE A 143 -5.89 24.90 -7.58
N CYS A 144 -6.04 23.83 -8.36
CA CYS A 144 -5.53 22.50 -7.98
C CYS A 144 -4.22 22.11 -8.67
N SER A 145 -3.90 22.69 -9.84
CA SER A 145 -2.75 22.30 -10.66
C SER A 145 -2.29 23.42 -11.60
N LEU A 146 -1.06 23.29 -12.14
CA LEU A 146 -0.50 24.18 -13.16
C LEU A 146 -1.35 24.22 -14.45
N ALA A 147 -2.02 23.11 -14.80
CA ALA A 147 -2.96 23.09 -15.93
C ALA A 147 -4.16 24.02 -15.69
N CYS A 148 -4.66 24.08 -14.46
CA CYS A 148 -5.72 25.02 -14.07
C CYS A 148 -5.20 26.45 -13.97
N TYR A 149 -3.96 26.65 -13.51
CA TYR A 149 -3.31 27.96 -13.47
C TYR A 149 -3.30 28.62 -14.86
N LYS A 150 -2.88 27.89 -15.90
CA LYS A 150 -2.78 28.41 -17.29
C LYS A 150 -4.14 28.68 -17.96
N LYS A 151 -5.25 28.14 -17.43
CA LYS A 151 -6.60 28.36 -17.97
C LYS A 151 -7.21 29.69 -17.52
N ILE A 152 -6.69 30.26 -16.43
CA ILE A 152 -7.08 31.59 -15.96
C ILE A 152 -6.39 32.59 -16.90
N LYS A 153 -7.15 33.13 -17.85
CA LYS A 153 -6.70 34.25 -18.67
C LYS A 153 -6.83 35.53 -17.82
N ILE A 154 -5.74 36.26 -17.69
CA ILE A 154 -5.69 37.62 -17.12
C ILE A 154 -5.87 38.60 -18.27
#